data_AF-A0A660Q9H4-F1
#
_entry.id   AF-A0A660Q9H4-F1
#
_cell.length_a   1.000
_cell.length_b   1.000
_cell.length_c   1.000
_cell.angle_alpha   90.00
_cell.angle_beta   90.00
_cell.angle_gamma   90.00
#
_symmetry.space_group_name_H-M   'P 1'
#
loop_
_entity.id
_entity.type
_entity.pdbx_description
1 polymer ?
#
loop_
_entity_poly.entity_id
_entity_poly.type
_entity_poly.pdbx_seq_one_letter_code
_entity_poly.pdbx_strand_id
1 'polypeptide(L)'
;MSPRGHTQSKIYKVTQSEMFEKLLEILSALKMKVVERDNNTGTIVAATGLSLLSTGTLLRIDVQSTENQGETLVSIEARPKLKTVLIDYGQSARDMAKIFANLDQFFTASEETVEKTPEETPKQESESQNLKCPHCGSPVREGDVFCQNCGKKIR
;
A
#
# COMPACT_ATOMS: atom_id res chain seq x y z
N MET A 1 5.74 -11.91 17.92
CA MET A 1 5.14 -11.08 16.84
C MET A 1 6.27 -10.53 15.99
N SER A 2 6.46 -11.05 14.78
CA SER A 2 7.44 -10.50 13.84
C SER A 2 6.96 -9.15 13.31
N PRO A 3 7.83 -8.15 13.10
CA PRO A 3 7.48 -6.97 12.34
C PRO A 3 7.17 -7.42 10.91
N ARG A 4 5.88 -7.62 10.63
CA ARG A 4 5.43 -8.04 9.30
C ARG A 4 5.66 -6.85 8.40
N GLY A 5 6.62 -6.97 7.50
CA GLY A 5 6.70 -6.06 6.37
C GLY A 5 5.50 -6.28 5.48
N HIS A 6 5.24 -5.28 4.67
CA HIS A 6 4.14 -5.28 3.73
C HIS A 6 4.70 -5.64 2.36
N THR A 7 4.05 -6.57 1.69
CA THR A 7 4.38 -6.91 0.31
C THR A 7 3.14 -6.70 -0.54
N GLN A 8 3.29 -5.98 -1.64
CA GLN A 8 2.24 -5.80 -2.63
C GLN A 8 2.85 -5.91 -4.03
N SER A 9 2.09 -6.51 -4.94
CA SER A 9 2.50 -6.71 -6.32
C SER A 9 1.39 -6.25 -7.27
N LYS A 10 1.77 -5.59 -8.37
CA LYS A 10 0.86 -5.14 -9.44
C LYS A 10 1.50 -5.37 -10.79
N ILE A 11 0.67 -5.66 -11.79
CA ILE A 11 1.10 -5.82 -13.19
C ILE A 11 0.81 -4.52 -13.93
N TYR A 12 1.77 -4.09 -14.75
CA TYR A 12 1.70 -2.88 -15.56
C TYR A 12 1.92 -3.23 -17.03
N LYS A 13 1.13 -2.63 -17.93
CA LYS A 13 1.24 -2.83 -19.39
C LYS A 13 2.33 -1.95 -20.01
N VAL A 14 3.56 -2.16 -19.58
CA VAL A 14 4.74 -1.44 -20.05
C VAL A 14 5.98 -2.34 -19.93
N THR A 15 7.00 -2.03 -20.73
CA THR A 15 8.25 -2.80 -20.74
C THR A 15 9.06 -2.64 -19.46
N GLN A 16 9.85 -3.64 -19.11
CA GLN A 16 10.69 -3.62 -17.91
C GLN A 16 11.66 -2.43 -17.89
N SER A 17 12.30 -2.12 -19.01
CA SER A 17 13.27 -1.02 -19.10
C SER A 17 12.62 0.34 -18.79
N GLU A 18 11.47 0.61 -19.40
CA GLU A 18 10.73 1.86 -19.20
C GLU A 18 10.19 1.97 -17.77
N MET A 19 9.71 0.86 -17.20
CA MET A 19 9.32 0.80 -15.78
C MET A 19 10.48 1.09 -14.84
N PHE A 20 11.64 0.54 -15.13
CA PHE A 20 12.82 0.69 -14.29
C PHE A 20 13.30 2.14 -14.26
N GLU A 21 13.35 2.80 -15.42
CA GLU A 21 13.71 4.23 -15.52
C GLU A 21 12.72 5.11 -14.77
N LYS A 22 11.40 4.89 -14.94
CA LYS A 22 10.37 5.65 -14.21
C LYS A 22 10.38 5.41 -12.71
N LEU A 23 10.66 4.19 -12.27
CA LEU A 23 10.84 3.92 -10.84
C LEU A 23 11.97 4.77 -10.24
N LEU A 24 13.11 4.91 -10.94
CA LEU A 24 14.21 5.74 -10.46
C LEU A 24 13.83 7.23 -10.38
N GLU A 25 13.09 7.74 -11.36
CA GLU A 25 12.56 9.11 -11.32
C GLU A 25 11.61 9.33 -10.13
N ILE A 26 10.65 8.42 -9.92
CA ILE A 26 9.69 8.48 -8.81
C ILE A 26 10.40 8.42 -7.46
N LEU A 27 11.34 7.49 -7.28
CA LEU A 27 12.11 7.37 -6.04
C LEU A 27 12.88 8.65 -5.73
N SER A 28 13.47 9.29 -6.75
CA SER A 28 14.16 10.57 -6.63
C SER A 28 13.20 11.70 -6.25
N ALA A 29 12.02 11.78 -6.90
CA ALA A 29 10.98 12.76 -6.59
C ALA A 29 10.44 12.62 -5.16
N LEU A 30 10.31 11.38 -4.67
CA LEU A 30 9.90 11.07 -3.30
C LEU A 30 11.03 11.25 -2.26
N LYS A 31 12.21 11.73 -2.67
CA LYS A 31 13.40 11.90 -1.82
C LYS A 31 13.83 10.59 -1.13
N MET A 32 13.60 9.46 -1.78
CA MET A 32 14.03 8.14 -1.31
C MET A 32 15.44 7.87 -1.83
N LYS A 33 16.32 7.37 -0.96
CA LYS A 33 17.70 7.04 -1.34
C LYS A 33 17.74 5.64 -1.95
N VAL A 34 18.20 5.53 -3.19
CA VAL A 34 18.55 4.22 -3.78
C VAL A 34 19.81 3.70 -3.10
N VAL A 35 19.70 2.54 -2.48
CA VAL A 35 20.79 1.85 -1.76
C VAL A 35 21.54 0.92 -2.69
N GLU A 36 20.80 0.19 -3.52
CA GLU A 36 21.34 -0.80 -4.45
C GLU A 36 20.42 -0.89 -5.68
N ARG A 37 20.98 -1.20 -6.85
CA ARG A 37 20.24 -1.48 -8.06
C ARG A 37 20.94 -2.58 -8.84
N ASP A 38 20.16 -3.52 -9.33
CA ASP A 38 20.63 -4.60 -10.20
C ASP A 38 19.72 -4.66 -11.42
N ASN A 39 20.29 -4.25 -12.56
CA ASN A 39 19.58 -4.21 -13.83
C ASN A 39 19.38 -5.60 -14.44
N ASN A 40 20.17 -6.60 -14.02
CA ASN A 40 20.11 -7.95 -14.56
C ASN A 40 19.01 -8.78 -13.88
N THR A 41 18.83 -8.59 -12.57
CA THR A 41 17.74 -9.23 -11.81
C THR A 41 16.47 -8.38 -11.75
N GLY A 42 16.53 -7.10 -12.13
CA GLY A 42 15.39 -6.18 -12.07
C GLY A 42 15.09 -5.70 -10.65
N THR A 43 16.05 -5.76 -9.73
CA THR A 43 15.87 -5.39 -8.33
C THR A 43 16.37 -3.96 -8.07
N ILE A 44 15.57 -3.16 -7.36
CA ILE A 44 15.94 -1.86 -6.79
C ILE A 44 15.72 -1.92 -5.29
N VAL A 45 16.76 -1.59 -4.51
CA VAL A 45 16.63 -1.41 -3.06
C VAL A 45 16.68 0.08 -2.76
N ALA A 46 15.61 0.60 -2.14
CA ALA A 46 15.48 1.99 -1.76
C ALA A 46 15.20 2.15 -0.27
N ALA A 47 15.48 3.33 0.25
CA ALA A 47 15.39 3.62 1.67
C ALA A 47 14.80 5.01 1.89
N THR A 48 13.76 5.11 2.72
CA THR A 48 13.25 6.42 3.16
C THR A 48 14.17 7.02 4.22
N GLY A 49 14.22 8.35 4.33
CA GLY A 49 15.05 9.04 5.31
C GLY A 49 14.69 8.70 6.76
N LEU A 50 15.66 8.87 7.67
CA LEU A 50 15.41 8.88 9.11
C LEU A 50 14.78 10.23 9.50
N SER A 51 13.75 10.21 10.33
CA SER A 51 13.11 11.41 10.88
C SER A 51 12.97 11.28 12.40
N LEU A 52 12.58 12.35 13.10
CA LEU A 52 12.37 12.33 14.56
C LEU A 52 11.33 11.30 15.01
N LEU A 53 10.40 10.93 14.12
CA LEU A 53 9.27 10.07 14.42
C LEU A 53 9.38 8.69 13.76
N SER A 54 10.42 8.44 12.95
CA SER A 54 10.54 7.19 12.22
C SER A 54 11.98 6.82 11.91
N THR A 55 12.26 5.52 12.05
CA THR A 55 13.53 4.88 11.67
C THR A 55 13.75 4.80 10.17
N GLY A 56 12.75 5.18 9.38
CA GLY A 56 12.71 4.97 7.95
C GLY A 56 12.38 3.52 7.58
N THR A 57 12.08 3.36 6.30
CA THR A 57 11.60 2.15 5.65
C THR A 57 12.65 1.70 4.65
N LEU A 58 12.94 0.41 4.63
CA LEU A 58 13.68 -0.26 3.57
C LEU A 58 12.67 -0.87 2.60
N LEU A 59 12.82 -0.54 1.32
CA LEU A 59 11.96 -0.96 0.23
C LEU A 59 12.80 -1.83 -0.70
N ARG A 60 12.35 -3.04 -0.98
CA ARG A 60 12.87 -3.88 -2.04
C ARG A 60 11.83 -3.93 -3.14
N ILE A 61 12.20 -3.50 -4.33
CA ILE A 61 11.34 -3.43 -5.51
C ILE A 61 11.91 -4.42 -6.52
N ASP A 62 11.12 -5.39 -6.92
CA ASP A 62 11.47 -6.38 -7.93
C ASP A 62 10.60 -6.16 -9.16
N VAL A 63 11.23 -5.95 -10.31
CA VAL A 63 10.62 -5.61 -11.60
C VAL A 63 10.87 -6.78 -12.55
N GLN A 64 9.85 -7.57 -12.84
CA GLN A 64 9.95 -8.79 -13.65
C GLN A 64 9.09 -8.66 -14.91
N SER A 65 9.68 -8.93 -16.08
CA SER A 65 8.90 -9.07 -17.32
C SER A 65 8.00 -10.31 -17.23
N THR A 66 6.71 -10.18 -17.61
CA THR A 66 5.81 -11.33 -17.68
C THR A 66 5.92 -12.04 -19.05
N GLU A 67 5.27 -13.20 -19.19
CA GLU A 67 5.29 -13.99 -20.45
C GLU A 67 4.68 -13.23 -21.63
N ASN A 68 3.84 -12.22 -21.37
CA ASN A 68 3.30 -11.33 -22.39
C ASN A 68 4.32 -10.22 -22.71
N GLN A 69 4.78 -10.17 -23.96
CA GLN A 69 5.67 -9.10 -24.44
C GLN A 69 5.00 -7.73 -24.23
N GLY A 70 5.48 -6.97 -23.24
CA GLY A 70 4.96 -5.64 -22.92
C GLY A 70 4.23 -5.54 -21.57
N GLU A 71 4.23 -6.58 -20.74
CA GLU A 71 3.72 -6.53 -19.37
C GLU A 71 4.85 -6.75 -18.36
N THR A 72 4.80 -6.01 -17.25
CA THR A 72 5.80 -6.05 -16.18
C THR A 72 5.12 -6.20 -14.83
N LEU A 73 5.51 -7.22 -14.07
CA LEU A 73 5.14 -7.41 -12.68
C LEU A 73 6.09 -6.61 -11.78
N VAL A 74 5.53 -5.65 -11.04
CA VAL A 74 6.25 -4.91 -10.00
C VAL A 74 5.83 -5.43 -8.64
N SER A 75 6.78 -5.97 -7.88
CA SER A 75 6.59 -6.41 -6.50
C SER A 75 7.38 -5.50 -5.58
N ILE A 76 6.74 -4.95 -4.55
CA ILE A 76 7.38 -4.10 -3.55
C ILE A 76 7.23 -4.76 -2.18
N GLU A 77 8.36 -5.01 -1.52
CA GLU A 77 8.43 -5.38 -0.11
C GLU A 77 8.92 -4.19 0.71
N ALA A 78 8.12 -3.75 1.67
CA ALA A 78 8.41 -2.64 2.58
C ALA A 78 8.58 -3.14 4.02
N ARG A 79 9.74 -2.89 4.61
CA ARG A 79 10.09 -3.28 5.99
C ARG A 79 10.70 -2.10 6.75
N PRO A 80 10.51 -1.99 8.08
CA PRO A 80 11.26 -1.03 8.88
C PRO A 80 12.76 -1.28 8.76
N LYS A 81 13.58 -0.22 8.64
CA LYS A 81 15.05 -0.37 8.58
C LYS A 81 15.62 -1.04 9.82
N LEU A 82 15.07 -0.73 10.98
CA LEU A 82 15.47 -1.30 12.26
C LEU A 82 14.57 -2.49 12.58
N LYS A 83 15.15 -3.70 12.61
CA LYS A 83 14.43 -4.95 12.92
C LYS A 83 13.84 -4.99 14.33
N THR A 84 14.27 -4.09 15.22
CA THR A 84 13.78 -3.94 16.59
C THR A 84 12.45 -3.17 16.68
N VAL A 85 11.99 -2.54 15.59
CA VAL A 85 10.70 -1.83 15.56
C VAL A 85 9.57 -2.85 15.63
N LEU A 86 8.88 -2.92 16.78
CA LEU A 86 7.77 -3.86 17.00
C LEU A 86 6.43 -3.35 16.44
N ILE A 87 6.23 -2.03 16.39
CA ILE A 87 5.01 -1.38 15.92
C ILE A 87 5.43 -0.28 14.94
N ASP A 88 5.11 -0.45 13.66
CA ASP A 88 5.48 0.50 12.59
C ASP A 88 4.38 1.53 12.30
N TYR A 89 3.24 1.42 12.98
CA TYR A 89 2.03 2.24 12.79
C TYR A 89 1.59 2.34 11.32
N GLY A 90 1.85 1.32 10.49
CA GLY A 90 1.53 1.29 9.06
C GLY A 90 2.41 2.19 8.19
N GLN A 91 3.55 2.66 8.71
CA GLN A 91 4.46 3.55 7.95
C GLN A 91 4.98 2.88 6.68
N SER A 92 5.38 1.61 6.80
CA SER A 92 5.92 0.84 5.66
C SER A 92 4.88 0.70 4.55
N ALA A 93 3.63 0.41 4.93
CA ALA A 93 2.50 0.33 3.99
C ALA A 93 2.21 1.68 3.31
N ARG A 94 2.22 2.79 4.07
CA ARG A 94 2.02 4.14 3.50
C ARG A 94 3.12 4.52 2.52
N ASP A 95 4.38 4.19 2.81
CA ASP A 95 5.49 4.50 1.92
C ASP A 95 5.43 3.67 0.63
N MET A 96 5.08 2.39 0.72
CA MET A 96 4.80 1.54 -0.45
C MET A 96 3.63 2.07 -1.29
N ALA A 97 2.52 2.44 -0.64
CA ALA A 97 1.33 2.95 -1.32
C ALA A 97 1.61 4.23 -2.12
N LYS A 98 2.50 5.11 -1.65
CA LYS A 98 2.92 6.30 -2.41
C LYS A 98 3.61 5.94 -3.72
N ILE A 99 4.41 4.88 -3.74
CA ILE A 99 5.10 4.44 -4.96
C ILE A 99 4.08 3.94 -5.97
N PHE A 100 3.18 3.04 -5.56
CA PHE A 100 2.11 2.55 -6.43
C PHE A 100 1.19 3.68 -6.90
N ALA A 101 0.82 4.63 -6.05
CA ALA A 101 0.01 5.78 -6.44
C ALA A 101 0.69 6.64 -7.53
N ASN A 102 2.02 6.80 -7.49
CA ASN A 102 2.75 7.49 -8.55
C ASN A 102 2.82 6.63 -9.81
N LEU A 103 3.08 5.33 -9.70
CA LEU A 103 3.09 4.43 -10.87
C LEU A 103 1.74 4.40 -11.58
N ASP A 104 0.65 4.30 -10.82
CA ASP A 104 -0.72 4.28 -11.33
C ASP A 104 -1.11 5.60 -12.02
N GLN A 105 -0.41 6.70 -11.73
CA GLN A 105 -0.57 7.98 -12.44
C GLN A 105 0.06 7.95 -13.84
N PHE A 106 1.14 7.19 -14.04
CA PHE A 106 1.88 7.16 -15.30
C PHE A 106 1.56 5.92 -16.15
N PHE A 107 1.15 4.82 -15.53
CA PHE A 107 0.93 3.55 -16.19
C PHE A 107 -0.43 2.96 -15.80
N THR A 108 -1.13 2.39 -16.77
CA THR A 108 -2.33 1.62 -16.52
C THR A 108 -1.93 0.25 -15.96
N ALA A 109 -2.21 0.04 -14.67
CA ALA A 109 -2.16 -1.29 -14.10
C ALA A 109 -3.21 -2.18 -14.79
N SER A 110 -2.87 -3.42 -15.13
CA SER A 110 -3.93 -4.41 -15.40
C SER A 110 -4.60 -4.73 -14.06
N GLU A 111 -5.93 -4.69 -14.00
CA GLU A 111 -6.74 -4.75 -12.78
C GLU A 111 -6.62 -6.08 -12.00
N GLU A 112 -5.71 -6.96 -12.37
CA GLU A 112 -5.34 -8.14 -11.61
C GLU A 112 -4.38 -7.75 -10.48
N THR A 113 -4.96 -7.13 -9.44
CA THR A 113 -4.31 -7.09 -8.13
C THR A 113 -4.21 -8.53 -7.65
N VAL A 114 -3.00 -9.12 -7.70
CA VAL A 114 -2.73 -10.41 -7.06
C VAL A 114 -2.72 -10.18 -5.54
N GLU A 115 -3.92 -10.10 -4.97
CA GLU A 115 -4.16 -10.05 -3.53
C GLU A 115 -3.75 -11.38 -2.91
N LYS A 116 -2.49 -11.46 -2.45
CA LYS A 116 -2.13 -12.38 -1.38
C LYS A 116 -2.50 -11.76 -0.04
N THR A 117 -3.78 -11.84 0.33
CA THR A 117 -4.23 -11.83 1.73
C THR A 117 -5.19 -13.01 1.93
N PRO A 118 -4.87 -13.98 2.81
CA PRO A 118 -5.75 -15.09 3.12
C PRO A 118 -7.01 -14.64 3.87
N GLU A 119 -8.15 -15.07 3.36
CA GLU A 119 -9.24 -15.66 4.16
C GLU A 119 -9.85 -14.78 5.27
N GLU A 120 -10.80 -13.93 4.90
CA GLU A 120 -11.93 -13.62 5.78
C GLU A 120 -13.23 -14.08 5.13
N THR A 121 -13.74 -15.15 5.72
CA THR A 121 -15.06 -15.75 5.57
C THR A 121 -16.18 -14.71 5.49
N PRO A 122 -17.05 -14.72 4.47
CA PRO A 122 -18.29 -13.96 4.49
C PRO A 122 -19.21 -14.46 5.61
N LYS A 123 -19.12 -13.82 6.77
CA LYS A 123 -20.08 -14.00 7.86
C LYS A 123 -21.34 -13.21 7.51
N GLN A 124 -22.36 -13.96 7.10
CA GLN A 124 -23.75 -13.53 7.12
C GLN A 124 -24.12 -12.97 8.50
N GLU A 125 -24.83 -11.84 8.57
CA GLU A 125 -26.01 -11.66 9.44
C GLU A 125 -26.69 -10.29 9.18
N SER A 126 -28.01 -10.37 8.98
CA SER A 126 -29.10 -9.44 9.33
C SER A 126 -29.08 -7.95 8.94
N GLU A 127 -29.91 -7.64 7.93
CA GLU A 127 -31.03 -6.69 8.01
C GLU A 127 -30.95 -5.60 9.09
N SER A 128 -30.16 -4.56 8.83
CA SER A 128 -30.19 -3.33 9.63
C SER A 128 -31.24 -2.39 9.05
N GLN A 129 -32.32 -2.18 9.79
CA GLN A 129 -33.25 -1.10 9.52
C GLN A 129 -32.48 0.23 9.51
N ASN A 130 -32.65 0.99 8.42
CA ASN A 130 -31.89 2.19 8.09
C ASN A 130 -32.26 3.35 9.04
N LEU A 131 -31.83 3.27 10.30
CA LEU A 131 -31.96 4.36 11.26
C LEU A 131 -30.99 5.47 10.87
N LYS A 132 -31.46 6.72 10.90
CA LYS A 132 -30.65 7.90 10.61
C LYS A 132 -30.54 8.77 11.84
N CYS A 133 -29.37 9.37 12.03
CA CYS A 133 -29.15 10.35 13.08
C CYS A 133 -30.11 11.54 12.89
N PRO A 134 -30.90 11.91 13.90
CA PRO A 134 -31.83 13.04 13.80
C PRO A 134 -31.09 14.40 13.70
N HIS A 135 -29.80 14.44 14.01
CA HIS A 135 -29.01 15.67 14.02
C HIS A 135 -28.24 15.95 12.74
N CYS A 136 -27.81 14.93 12.01
CA CYS A 136 -26.99 15.09 10.80
C CYS A 136 -27.43 14.23 9.62
N GLY A 137 -28.42 13.34 9.80
CA GLY A 137 -28.97 12.49 8.74
C GLY A 137 -28.09 11.28 8.37
N SER A 138 -26.93 11.10 9.01
CA SER A 138 -26.06 9.95 8.76
C SER A 138 -26.68 8.64 9.26
N PRO A 139 -26.43 7.51 8.59
CA PRO A 139 -26.91 6.21 9.04
C PRO A 139 -26.31 5.85 10.41
N VAL A 140 -27.13 5.28 11.28
CA VAL A 140 -26.77 4.86 12.64
C VAL A 140 -27.26 3.44 12.86
N ARG A 141 -26.57 2.67 13.70
CA ARG A 141 -26.96 1.30 14.01
C ARG A 141 -27.94 1.29 15.19
N GLU A 142 -28.81 0.30 15.22
CA GLU A 142 -29.72 0.10 16.34
C GLU A 142 -28.90 -0.26 17.59
N GLY A 143 -28.96 0.59 18.62
CA GLY A 143 -28.14 0.48 19.83
C GLY A 143 -27.03 1.52 19.97
N ASP A 144 -26.76 2.33 18.94
CA ASP A 144 -25.79 3.43 19.05
C ASP A 144 -26.29 4.51 20.05
N VAL A 145 -25.48 4.78 21.09
CA VAL A 145 -25.75 5.85 22.07
C VAL A 145 -25.36 7.21 21.50
N PHE A 146 -24.30 7.26 20.67
CA PHE A 146 -23.79 8.48 20.04
C PHE A 146 -23.59 8.27 18.54
N CYS A 147 -23.78 9.34 17.77
CA CYS A 147 -23.55 9.32 16.33
C CYS A 147 -22.05 9.24 16.02
N GLN A 148 -21.63 8.23 15.27
CA GLN A 148 -20.23 8.10 14.83
C GLN A 148 -19.79 9.21 13.86
N ASN A 149 -20.75 9.88 13.19
CA ASN A 149 -20.44 10.96 12.26
C ASN A 149 -20.39 12.35 12.93
N CYS A 150 -21.34 12.66 13.83
CA CYS A 150 -21.43 14.02 14.42
C CYS A 150 -21.21 14.08 15.94
N GLY A 151 -20.98 12.95 16.60
CA GLY A 151 -20.71 12.86 18.04
C GLY A 151 -21.89 13.15 18.98
N LYS A 152 -23.05 13.56 18.44
CA LYS A 152 -24.24 13.86 19.23
C LYS A 152 -24.93 12.58 19.71
N LYS A 153 -25.48 12.64 20.92
CA LYS A 153 -26.25 11.55 21.55
C LYS A 153 -27.54 11.29 20.74
N ILE A 154 -27.85 10.03 20.48
CA ILE A 154 -29.03 9.61 19.68
C ILE A 154 -30.10 8.96 20.55
N ARG A 155 -29.70 8.19 21.58
CA ARG A 155 -30.58 7.51 22.53
C ARG A 155 -30.30 7.96 23.96
#